data_AF-A0A7X3VS31-F1
#
_entry.id   AF-A0A7X3VS31-F1
#
_cell.length_a   1.000
_cell.length_b   1.000
_cell.length_c   1.000
_cell.angle_alpha   90.00
_cell.angle_beta   90.00
_cell.angle_gamma   90.00
#
_symmetry.space_group_name_H-M   'P 1'
#
loop_
_entity.id
_entity.type
_entity.pdbx_description
1 polymer ?
#
loop_
_entity_poly.entity_id
_entity_poly.type
_entity_poly.pdbx_seq_one_letter_code
_entity_poly.pdbx_strand_id
1 'polypeptide(L)'
;MNNLYHYSSEPIVDLVQREIVFGDTYDEKHKLGKYYLRPNMKPEGFWFSPEDDNEQTDESWYDFCVDVRSMCQRLRYKYYVLVDPTANLLILDTVSKMYEFNRKYLVYEKEPVLRSLSVLWNKVALDYQGILIAPYHYRLRLHADFRWYYDWDCASGCIWDISVIQSITLQQGG
;
A
#
# COMPACT_ATOMS: atom_id res chain seq x y z
N MET A 1 16.11 -4.58 -9.67
CA MET A 1 14.87 -4.53 -8.87
C MET A 1 15.31 -4.27 -7.45
N ASN A 2 14.69 -3.28 -6.81
CA ASN A 2 14.95 -2.97 -5.41
C ASN A 2 14.53 -4.17 -4.55
N ASN A 3 15.20 -4.36 -3.42
CA ASN A 3 14.81 -5.37 -2.46
C ASN A 3 13.49 -4.96 -1.80
N LEU A 4 12.61 -5.92 -1.54
CA LEU A 4 11.32 -5.64 -0.92
C LEU A 4 11.36 -6.10 0.53
N TYR A 5 10.96 -5.21 1.43
CA TYR A 5 10.96 -5.49 2.86
C TYR A 5 9.60 -5.24 3.50
N HIS A 6 9.25 -6.07 4.47
CA HIS A 6 8.11 -5.86 5.34
C HIS A 6 8.58 -5.59 6.77
N TYR A 7 7.94 -4.63 7.41
CA TYR A 7 8.23 -4.25 8.80
C TYR A 7 7.03 -4.53 9.69
N SER A 8 7.27 -5.21 10.80
CA SER A 8 6.23 -5.56 11.76
C SER A 8 6.67 -5.32 13.21
N SER A 9 5.70 -5.07 14.09
CA SER A 9 5.92 -5.04 15.53
C SER A 9 5.95 -6.41 16.19
N GLU A 10 5.27 -7.38 15.56
CA GLU A 10 5.13 -8.76 16.04
C GLU A 10 5.67 -9.73 14.98
N PRO A 11 6.14 -10.92 15.37
CA PRO A 11 6.65 -11.89 14.42
C PRO A 11 5.53 -12.38 13.49
N ILE A 12 5.81 -12.47 12.19
CA ILE A 12 4.96 -13.21 11.26
C ILE A 12 5.10 -14.69 11.57
N VAL A 13 4.03 -15.30 12.06
CA VAL A 13 3.96 -16.74 12.32
C VAL A 13 3.39 -17.50 11.13
N ASP A 14 2.43 -16.89 10.42
CA ASP A 14 1.79 -17.43 9.22
C ASP A 14 1.27 -16.30 8.34
N LEU A 15 1.24 -16.53 7.02
CA LEU A 15 0.48 -15.71 6.08
C LEU A 15 -0.87 -16.37 5.82
N VAL A 16 -1.95 -15.64 6.07
CA VAL A 16 -3.30 -16.12 5.82
C VAL A 16 -3.91 -15.30 4.70
N GLN A 17 -4.26 -15.95 3.59
CA GLN A 17 -5.07 -15.32 2.55
C GLN A 17 -6.42 -15.03 3.17
N ARG A 18 -6.77 -13.75 3.21
CA ARG A 18 -8.13 -13.34 3.56
C ARG A 18 -8.89 -13.19 2.25
N GLU A 19 -10.09 -13.76 2.19
CA GLU A 19 -10.99 -13.46 1.08
C GLU A 19 -11.28 -11.97 1.08
N ILE A 20 -11.05 -11.32 -0.07
CA ILE A 20 -11.45 -9.94 -0.27
C ILE A 20 -12.96 -9.96 -0.44
N VAL A 21 -13.68 -9.62 0.62
CA VAL A 21 -15.14 -9.53 0.58
C VAL A 21 -15.49 -8.16 -0.01
N PHE A 22 -15.92 -8.16 -1.27
CA PHE A 22 -16.49 -6.97 -1.91
C PHE A 22 -17.91 -6.76 -1.38
N GLY A 23 -18.08 -5.78 -0.50
CA GLY A 23 -19.41 -5.41 -0.01
C GLY A 23 -20.14 -4.56 -1.04
N ASP A 24 -21.26 -5.07 -1.56
CA ASP A 24 -22.29 -4.22 -2.15
C ASP A 24 -23.15 -3.66 -1.01
N THR A 25 -23.19 -2.33 -0.88
CA THR A 25 -24.07 -1.51 0.00
C THR A 25 -23.65 -1.25 1.46
N TYR A 26 -23.93 -0.01 1.88
CA TYR A 26 -23.73 0.61 3.19
C TYR A 26 -24.72 0.02 4.23
N ASP A 27 -24.25 -0.39 5.41
CA ASP A 27 -25.09 -0.95 6.50
C ASP A 27 -25.00 -0.08 7.77
N GLU A 28 -26.10 0.62 8.09
CA GLU A 28 -26.25 1.49 9.27
C GLU A 28 -26.41 0.72 10.60
N LYS A 29 -26.53 -0.62 10.62
CA LYS A 29 -27.04 -1.34 11.79
C LYS A 29 -26.01 -2.04 12.67
N HIS A 30 -24.77 -2.25 12.23
CA HIS A 30 -23.83 -3.13 12.94
C HIS A 30 -22.57 -2.40 13.39
N LYS A 31 -22.59 -1.91 14.63
CA LYS A 31 -21.37 -1.54 15.38
C LYS A 31 -20.52 -2.81 15.60
N LEU A 32 -19.32 -2.81 15.01
CA LEU A 32 -18.22 -3.81 14.99
C LEU A 32 -18.27 -4.93 13.92
N GLY A 33 -17.27 -4.88 13.01
CA GLY A 33 -16.59 -6.08 12.48
C GLY A 33 -16.89 -6.56 11.06
N LYS A 34 -16.92 -5.68 10.04
CA LYS A 34 -16.77 -6.08 8.62
C LYS A 34 -15.81 -5.10 7.94
N TYR A 35 -14.70 -5.61 7.39
CA TYR A 35 -13.66 -4.81 6.75
C TYR A 35 -14.18 -4.30 5.40
N TYR A 36 -14.60 -3.04 5.38
CA TYR A 36 -14.91 -2.31 4.16
C TYR A 36 -13.62 -1.60 3.72
N LEU A 37 -13.19 -1.78 2.47
CA LEU A 37 -12.21 -0.88 1.84
C LEU A 37 -12.91 0.48 1.71
N ARG A 38 -12.77 1.34 2.73
CA ARG A 38 -13.40 2.66 2.69
C ARG A 38 -12.78 3.46 1.53
N PRO A 39 -13.57 4.17 0.73
CA PRO A 39 -13.10 4.86 -0.48
C PRO A 39 -11.96 5.90 -0.25
N ASN A 40 -11.71 6.30 1.00
CA ASN A 40 -10.74 7.34 1.39
C ASN A 40 -9.63 6.84 2.32
N MET A 41 -9.38 5.53 2.41
CA MET A 41 -8.26 4.99 3.18
C MET A 41 -7.25 4.29 2.27
N LYS A 42 -6.02 4.12 2.76
CA LYS A 42 -5.04 3.22 2.16
C LYS A 42 -5.66 1.83 1.92
N PRO A 43 -5.25 1.10 0.87
CA PRO A 43 -5.73 -0.25 0.66
C PRO A 43 -5.34 -1.15 1.83
N GLU A 44 -6.22 -2.08 2.19
CA GLU A 44 -5.86 -3.17 3.08
C GLU A 44 -5.15 -4.27 2.27
N GLY A 45 -4.11 -4.86 2.86
CA GLY A 45 -3.31 -5.91 2.23
C GLY A 45 -1.96 -6.09 2.91
N PHE A 46 -1.09 -6.90 2.31
CA PHE A 46 0.28 -7.09 2.79
C PHE A 46 1.17 -5.95 2.28
N TRP A 47 1.59 -5.07 3.19
CA TRP A 47 2.39 -3.89 2.86
C TRP A 47 3.88 -4.21 2.84
N PHE A 48 4.59 -3.65 1.87
CA PHE A 48 6.03 -3.79 1.72
C PHE A 48 6.65 -2.47 1.24
N SER A 49 7.94 -2.30 1.50
CA SER A 49 8.74 -1.15 1.06
C SER A 49 9.82 -1.63 0.10
N PRO A 50 10.00 -1.00 -1.07
CA PRO A 50 11.23 -1.15 -1.81
C PRO A 50 12.37 -0.44 -1.05
N GLU A 51 13.54 -1.05 -1.03
CA GLU A 51 14.78 -0.47 -0.51
C GLU A 51 15.92 -0.77 -1.48
N ASP A 52 16.81 0.19 -1.65
CA ASP A 52 18.11 -0.04 -2.26
C ASP A 52 19.12 -0.29 -1.14
N ASP A 53 19.77 -1.45 -1.16
CA ASP A 53 20.81 -1.78 -0.17
C ASP A 53 22.04 -0.84 -0.28
N ASN A 54 22.18 -0.10 -1.39
CA ASN A 54 23.34 0.74 -1.69
C ASN A 54 23.07 2.25 -1.64
N GLU A 55 21.82 2.68 -1.49
CA GLU A 55 21.45 4.10 -1.41
C GLU A 55 20.42 4.31 -0.30
N GLN A 56 20.81 5.06 0.74
CA GLN A 56 19.84 5.70 1.63
C GLN A 56 19.05 6.70 0.80
N THR A 57 17.86 6.28 0.40
CA THR A 57 16.87 7.17 -0.20
C THR A 57 15.91 7.53 0.91
N ASP A 58 15.59 8.81 1.09
CA ASP A 58 14.61 9.33 2.07
C ASP A 58 13.16 8.87 1.77
N GLU A 59 13.00 7.69 1.16
CA GLU A 59 11.79 7.22 0.52
C GLU A 59 11.33 5.84 1.00
N SER A 60 12.15 5.10 1.76
CA SER A 60 11.74 3.81 2.32
C SER A 60 10.84 3.97 3.54
N TRP A 61 10.04 2.94 3.83
CA TRP A 61 9.19 2.92 5.03
C TRP A 61 9.99 3.00 6.34
N TYR A 62 11.19 2.42 6.35
CA TYR A 62 12.08 2.48 7.51
C TYR A 62 12.55 3.92 7.77
N ASP A 63 13.05 4.60 6.72
CA ASP A 63 13.52 5.98 6.82
C ASP A 63 12.38 6.91 7.24
N PHE A 64 11.19 6.74 6.65
CA PHE A 64 9.99 7.48 7.07
C PHE A 64 9.65 7.26 8.57
N CYS A 65 9.73 6.03 9.07
CA CYS A 65 9.43 5.72 10.47
C CYS A 65 10.48 6.26 11.45
N VAL A 66 11.76 6.28 11.04
CA VAL A 66 12.88 6.82 11.81
C VAL A 66 12.81 8.34 11.87
N ASP A 67 12.67 9.00 10.72
CA ASP A 67 12.80 10.46 10.61
C ASP A 67 11.56 11.21 11.08
N VAL A 68 10.35 10.76 10.68
CA VAL A 68 9.14 11.58 10.81
C VAL A 68 8.34 11.23 12.07
N ARG A 69 8.43 9.99 12.55
CA ARG A 69 7.48 9.46 13.55
C ARG A 69 8.11 8.99 14.85
N SER A 70 9.44 8.79 14.91
CA SER A 70 10.11 8.10 16.02
C SER A 70 9.41 6.76 16.38
N MET A 71 8.74 6.14 15.40
CA MET A 71 7.89 4.96 15.59
C MET A 71 8.64 3.65 15.38
N CYS A 72 9.89 3.72 14.91
CA CYS A 72 10.79 2.59 14.72
C CYS A 72 10.98 1.74 15.99
N GLN A 73 10.83 2.29 17.20
CA GLN A 73 10.83 1.50 18.45
C GLN A 73 9.74 0.40 18.48
N ARG A 74 8.70 0.52 17.64
CA ARG A 74 7.64 -0.48 17.49
C ARG A 74 7.91 -1.46 16.36
N LEU A 75 8.79 -1.18 15.39
CA LEU A 75 9.10 -2.08 14.27
C LEU A 75 10.27 -2.98 14.66
N ARG A 76 9.96 -4.11 15.27
CA ARG A 76 10.96 -5.05 15.82
C ARG A 76 11.49 -6.05 14.81
N TYR A 77 10.73 -6.28 13.74
CA TYR A 77 11.03 -7.32 12.76
C TYR A 77 11.09 -6.71 11.36
N LYS A 78 12.19 -6.98 10.66
CA LYS A 78 12.40 -6.69 9.24
C LYS A 78 12.44 -8.00 8.47
N TYR A 79 11.58 -8.14 7.48
CA TYR A 79 11.51 -9.33 6.65
C TYR A 79 11.86 -9.00 5.21
N TYR A 80 12.74 -9.79 4.60
CA TYR A 80 12.90 -9.80 3.16
C TYR A 80 11.72 -10.53 2.51
N VAL A 81 11.11 -9.91 1.50
CA VAL A 81 9.94 -10.41 0.80
C VAL A 81 10.32 -10.70 -0.63
N LEU A 82 10.23 -11.97 -1.03
CA LEU A 82 10.39 -12.38 -2.42
C LEU A 82 9.00 -12.49 -3.06
N VAL A 83 8.76 -11.65 -4.05
CA VAL A 83 7.53 -11.69 -4.86
C VAL A 83 7.84 -12.37 -6.19
N ASP A 84 6.89 -13.17 -6.68
CA ASP A 84 6.99 -13.81 -7.99
C ASP A 84 7.25 -12.75 -9.09
N PRO A 85 8.32 -12.88 -9.90
CA PRO A 85 8.64 -11.91 -10.93
C PRO A 85 7.60 -11.85 -12.06
N THR A 86 6.72 -12.86 -12.15
CA THR A 86 5.60 -12.92 -13.09
C THR A 86 4.29 -12.39 -12.50
N ALA A 87 4.27 -11.99 -11.22
CA ALA A 87 3.10 -11.41 -10.57
C ALA A 87 2.61 -10.17 -11.32
N ASN A 88 1.29 -10.08 -11.48
CA ASN A 88 0.65 -8.93 -12.10
C ASN A 88 0.52 -7.77 -11.08
N LEU A 89 1.64 -7.08 -10.86
CA LEU A 89 1.69 -5.90 -10.00
C LEU A 89 1.48 -4.62 -10.82
N LEU A 90 0.62 -3.73 -10.31
CA LEU A 90 0.51 -2.37 -10.81
C LEU A 90 1.71 -1.54 -10.37
N ILE A 91 2.59 -1.19 -11.30
CA ILE A 91 3.78 -0.38 -11.02
C ILE A 91 3.52 1.08 -11.38
N LEU A 92 3.47 1.97 -10.39
CA LEU A 92 3.32 3.41 -10.54
C LEU A 92 4.67 4.11 -10.27
N ASP A 93 5.56 4.05 -11.25
CA ASP A 93 6.95 4.56 -11.19
C ASP A 93 7.13 5.92 -11.87
N THR A 94 6.07 6.45 -12.47
CA THR A 94 6.09 7.71 -13.21
C THR A 94 4.83 8.51 -12.96
N VAL A 95 4.97 9.84 -13.04
CA VAL A 95 3.83 10.78 -12.94
C VAL A 95 2.75 10.45 -13.98
N SER A 96 3.12 10.04 -15.19
CA SER A 96 2.13 9.64 -16.22
C SER A 96 1.26 8.47 -15.77
N LYS A 97 1.88 7.41 -15.23
CA LYS A 97 1.15 6.25 -14.70
C LYS A 97 0.27 6.62 -13.51
N MET A 98 0.69 7.55 -12.66
CA MET A 98 -0.14 8.10 -11.59
C MET A 98 -1.41 8.78 -12.12
N TYR A 99 -1.30 9.57 -13.20
CA TYR A 99 -2.48 10.16 -13.85
C TYR A 99 -3.37 9.11 -14.55
N GLU A 100 -2.78 8.08 -15.17
CA GLU A 100 -3.53 6.96 -15.76
C GLU A 100 -4.33 6.19 -14.70
N PHE A 101 -3.71 5.91 -13.56
CA PHE A 101 -4.34 5.32 -12.39
C PHE A 101 -5.55 6.15 -11.94
N ASN A 102 -5.35 7.45 -11.76
CA ASN A 102 -6.41 8.38 -11.39
C ASN A 102 -7.60 8.31 -12.36
N ARG A 103 -7.34 8.33 -13.66
CA ARG A 103 -8.41 8.27 -14.69
C ARG A 103 -9.20 6.95 -14.64
N LYS A 104 -8.54 5.84 -14.30
CA LYS A 104 -9.17 4.50 -14.34
C LYS A 104 -9.92 4.14 -13.06
N TYR A 105 -9.40 4.55 -11.90
CA TYR A 105 -9.83 4.04 -10.60
C TYR A 105 -10.36 5.09 -9.64
N LEU A 106 -10.23 6.40 -9.92
CA LEU A 106 -10.87 7.40 -9.07
C LEU A 106 -12.34 7.56 -9.42
N VAL A 107 -13.14 7.69 -8.37
CA VAL A 107 -14.54 8.12 -8.44
C VAL A 107 -14.73 9.39 -7.63
N TYR A 108 -15.64 10.23 -8.11
CA TYR A 108 -16.12 11.37 -7.35
C TYR A 108 -17.17 10.90 -6.36
N GLU A 109 -16.92 11.10 -5.07
CA GLU A 109 -17.98 10.95 -4.07
C GLU A 109 -19.02 12.07 -4.27
N LYS A 110 -20.30 11.69 -4.30
CA LYS A 110 -21.43 12.60 -4.54
C LYS A 110 -21.86 13.40 -3.31
N GLU A 111 -21.09 13.39 -2.22
CA GLU A 111 -21.45 14.12 -1.00
C GLU A 111 -21.28 15.65 -1.20
N PRO A 112 -22.29 16.47 -0.85
CA PRO A 112 -22.39 17.86 -1.29
C PRO A 112 -21.40 18.83 -0.62
N VAL A 113 -20.65 18.41 0.40
CA VAL A 113 -19.85 19.32 1.24
C VAL A 113 -18.33 19.14 1.04
N LEU A 114 -17.88 17.96 0.61
CA LEU A 114 -16.46 17.69 0.34
C LEU A 114 -16.36 16.84 -0.93
N ARG A 115 -15.91 17.45 -2.03
CA ARG A 115 -15.49 16.70 -3.23
C ARG A 115 -14.21 15.93 -2.90
N SER A 116 -14.34 14.71 -2.38
CA SER A 116 -13.24 13.74 -2.27
C SER A 116 -13.13 12.94 -3.56
N LEU A 117 -11.89 12.81 -4.04
CA LEU A 117 -11.53 11.82 -5.04
C LEU A 117 -11.13 10.57 -4.27
N SER A 118 -11.85 9.48 -4.52
CA SER A 118 -11.71 8.23 -3.81
C SER A 118 -11.25 7.14 -4.74
N VAL A 119 -10.33 6.28 -4.29
CA VAL A 119 -9.83 5.16 -5.10
C VAL A 119 -10.76 3.97 -4.93
N LEU A 120 -11.19 3.39 -6.05
CA LEU A 120 -11.88 2.10 -6.07
C LEU A 120 -10.89 0.94 -5.86
N TRP A 121 -10.36 0.80 -4.64
CA TRP A 121 -9.36 -0.22 -4.32
C TRP A 121 -9.83 -1.65 -4.64
N ASN A 122 -11.12 -1.92 -4.50
CA ASN A 122 -11.72 -3.18 -4.91
C ASN A 122 -11.50 -3.48 -6.40
N LYS A 123 -11.68 -2.47 -7.25
CA LYS A 123 -11.45 -2.60 -8.69
C LYS A 123 -9.97 -2.76 -9.02
N VAL A 124 -9.09 -2.06 -8.29
CA VAL A 124 -7.64 -2.22 -8.46
C VAL A 124 -7.21 -3.66 -8.12
N ALA A 125 -7.73 -4.22 -7.03
CA ALA A 125 -7.42 -5.58 -6.58
C ALA A 125 -8.04 -6.68 -7.46
N LEU A 126 -9.07 -6.37 -8.26
CA LEU A 126 -9.57 -7.28 -9.30
C LEU A 126 -8.69 -7.28 -10.55
N ASP A 127 -8.10 -6.13 -10.89
CA ASP A 127 -7.27 -5.97 -12.08
C ASP A 127 -5.80 -6.37 -11.83
N TYR A 128 -5.34 -6.37 -10.58
CA TYR A 128 -3.95 -6.60 -10.17
C TYR A 128 -3.83 -7.39 -8.87
N GLN A 129 -2.74 -8.14 -8.74
CA GLN A 129 -2.42 -8.91 -7.52
C GLN A 129 -1.79 -8.06 -6.42
N GLY A 130 -1.28 -6.88 -6.78
CA GLY A 130 -0.73 -5.88 -5.88
C GLY A 130 -0.42 -4.58 -6.60
N ILE A 131 0.04 -3.59 -5.85
CA ILE A 131 0.46 -2.27 -6.33
C ILE A 131 1.82 -1.92 -5.73
N LEU A 132 2.66 -1.22 -6.49
CA LEU A 132 3.91 -0.64 -6.04
C LEU A 132 4.01 0.81 -6.55
N ILE A 133 4.23 1.75 -5.64
CA ILE A 133 4.52 3.15 -5.97
C ILE A 133 5.97 3.42 -5.57
N ALA A 134 6.86 3.52 -6.57
CA ALA A 134 8.29 3.73 -6.37
C ALA A 134 8.94 4.27 -7.67
N PRO A 135 9.68 5.40 -7.64
CA PRO A 135 10.00 6.22 -6.46
C PRO A 135 8.79 6.99 -5.91
N TYR A 136 8.92 7.57 -4.72
CA TYR A 136 7.84 8.34 -4.11
C TYR A 136 7.66 9.71 -4.78
N HIS A 137 6.48 9.99 -5.31
CA HIS A 137 6.21 11.25 -6.03
C HIS A 137 5.82 12.41 -5.08
N TYR A 138 6.78 12.99 -4.36
CA TYR A 138 6.52 14.04 -3.35
C TYR A 138 5.68 15.23 -3.85
N ARG A 139 5.88 15.63 -5.12
CA ARG A 139 5.14 16.74 -5.75
C ARG A 139 3.65 16.46 -5.91
N LEU A 140 3.25 15.19 -6.00
CA LEU A 140 1.85 14.79 -6.14
C LEU A 140 1.13 14.74 -4.79
N ARG A 141 1.85 14.60 -3.68
CA ARG A 141 1.27 14.49 -2.31
C ARG A 141 0.27 15.61 -2.00
N LEU A 142 0.59 16.85 -2.39
CA LEU A 142 -0.24 18.03 -2.13
C LEU A 142 -1.08 18.47 -3.35
N HIS A 143 -1.04 17.71 -4.45
CA HIS A 143 -1.76 18.07 -5.65
C HIS A 143 -3.26 17.75 -5.51
N ALA A 144 -4.13 18.66 -5.94
CA ALA A 144 -5.58 18.54 -5.74
C ALA A 144 -6.18 17.27 -6.37
N ASP A 145 -5.65 16.84 -7.53
CA ASP A 145 -6.09 15.62 -8.21
C ASP A 145 -5.61 14.33 -7.53
N PHE A 146 -4.69 14.43 -6.57
CA PHE A 146 -4.04 13.31 -5.89
C PHE A 146 -4.29 13.32 -4.39
N ARG A 147 -5.43 13.86 -3.93
CA ARG A 147 -5.77 13.88 -2.50
C ARG A 147 -5.69 12.51 -1.82
N TRP A 148 -6.08 11.44 -2.51
CA TRP A 148 -5.96 10.06 -2.02
C TRP A 148 -4.51 9.65 -1.71
N TYR A 149 -3.55 10.24 -2.43
CA TYR A 149 -2.12 9.94 -2.33
C TYR A 149 -1.46 10.67 -1.15
N TYR A 150 -2.11 11.70 -0.59
CA TYR A 150 -1.60 12.45 0.55
C TYR A 150 -1.21 11.56 1.72
N ASP A 151 -2.00 10.49 1.92
CA ASP A 151 -1.82 9.55 3.01
C ASP A 151 -0.78 8.46 2.69
N TRP A 152 -0.38 8.20 1.43
CA TRP A 152 0.50 7.07 1.05
C TRP A 152 1.90 7.10 1.71
N ASP A 153 2.32 8.26 2.22
CA ASP A 153 3.49 8.54 3.06
C ASP A 153 4.88 8.40 2.41
N CYS A 154 5.19 7.25 1.80
CA CYS A 154 6.52 6.95 1.24
C CYS A 154 6.45 5.94 0.07
N ALA A 155 7.60 5.61 -0.54
CA ALA A 155 7.66 4.56 -1.56
C ALA A 155 7.31 3.23 -0.90
N SER A 156 6.26 2.59 -1.39
CA SER A 156 5.73 1.36 -0.80
C SER A 156 4.72 0.71 -1.73
N GLY A 157 4.45 -0.56 -1.45
CA GLY A 157 3.46 -1.36 -2.16
C GLY A 157 2.55 -2.12 -1.21
N CYS A 158 1.47 -2.63 -1.79
CA CYS A 158 0.44 -3.41 -1.11
C CYS A 158 0.07 -4.62 -1.98
N ILE A 159 0.13 -5.83 -1.41
CA ILE A 159 -0.24 -7.09 -2.07
C ILE A 159 -1.61 -7.53 -1.56
N TRP A 160 -2.50 -7.87 -2.49
CA TRP A 160 -3.86 -8.35 -2.20
C TRP A 160 -3.98 -9.88 -2.34
N ASP A 161 -3.25 -10.46 -3.29
CA ASP A 161 -3.15 -11.89 -3.51
C ASP A 161 -1.82 -12.39 -2.93
N ILE A 162 -1.84 -12.96 -1.72
CA ILE A 162 -0.61 -13.38 -1.04
C ILE A 162 0.04 -14.60 -1.70
N SER A 163 -0.64 -15.28 -2.63
CA SER A 163 -0.05 -16.41 -3.36
C SER A 163 1.13 -15.99 -4.24
N VAL A 164 1.25 -14.70 -4.57
CA VAL A 164 2.40 -14.15 -5.30
C VAL A 164 3.64 -13.99 -4.44
N ILE A 165 3.53 -14.13 -3.11
CA ILE A 165 4.67 -14.05 -2.19
C ILE A 165 5.33 -15.43 -2.14
N GLN A 166 6.50 -15.57 -2.75
CA GLN A 166 7.26 -16.81 -2.80
C GLN A 166 7.93 -17.14 -1.47
N SER A 167 8.43 -16.12 -0.76
CA SER A 167 9.00 -16.30 0.58
C SER A 167 9.01 -15.01 1.38
N ILE A 168 8.92 -15.15 2.70
CA ILE A 168 9.16 -14.08 3.66
C ILE A 168 10.20 -14.59 4.66
N THR A 169 11.34 -13.91 4.72
CA THR A 169 12.48 -14.35 5.54
C THR A 169 12.86 -13.26 6.53
N LEU A 170 12.86 -13.58 7.82
CA LEU A 170 13.31 -12.64 8.86
C LEU A 170 14.78 -12.31 8.60
N GLN A 171 15.10 -11.02 8.45
CA GLN A 171 16.49 -10.59 8.49
C GLN A 171 16.97 -10.63 9.93
N GLN A 172 18.07 -11.35 10.17
CA GLN A 172 18.74 -11.28 11.45
C GLN A 172 19.41 -9.91 11.57
N GLY A 173 19.19 -9.24 12.71
CA GLY A 173 19.84 -7.95 12.98
C GLY A 173 21.36 -8.09 12.95
N GLY A 174 22.01 -7.23 12.17
CA GLY A 174 23.45 -7.04 12.21
C GLY A 174 23.90 -6.28 13.46
#